data_AF-A0A7Y0SEZ4-F1
#
_entry.id   AF-A0A7Y0SEZ4-F1
#
_cell.length_a   1.000
_cell.length_b   1.000
_cell.length_c   1.000
_cell.angle_alpha   90.00
_cell.angle_beta   90.00
_cell.angle_gamma   90.00
#
_symmetry.space_group_name_H-M   'P 1'
#
loop_
_entity.id
_entity.type
_entity.pdbx_description
1 polymer ?
#
loop_
_entity_poly.entity_id
_entity_poly.type
_entity_poly.pdbx_seq_one_letter_code
_entity_poly.pdbx_strand_id
1 'polypeptide(L)'
;TFAVPLDELGGIHRISELNHLIGKPAWYLGLQTNREQQFDVVDTAKWVMADKLRDDSYKDNYQYVVMLGESMWGLASNQLMGTETLNI
;
A
#
# COMPACT_ATOMS: atom_id res chain seq x y z
N THR A 1 -8.78 10.38 -2.27
CA THR A 1 -9.06 9.23 -1.39
C THR A 1 -9.35 8.01 -2.25
N PHE A 2 -8.90 6.85 -1.81
CA PHE A 2 -9.14 5.55 -2.41
C PHE A 2 -9.78 4.67 -1.33
N ALA A 3 -10.72 3.80 -1.72
CA ALA A 3 -11.43 2.91 -0.81
C ALA A 3 -11.34 1.48 -1.34
N VAL A 4 -11.32 0.52 -0.42
CA VAL A 4 -11.33 -0.91 -0.72
C VAL A 4 -12.55 -1.55 -0.05
N PRO A 5 -13.16 -2.59 -0.66
CA PRO A 5 -14.20 -3.37 -0.01
C PRO A 5 -13.68 -3.99 1.31
N LEU A 6 -14.50 -3.96 2.36
CA LEU A 6 -14.09 -4.45 3.67
C LEU A 6 -13.97 -5.98 3.73
N ASP A 7 -14.78 -6.68 2.94
CA ASP A 7 -14.74 -8.15 2.77
C ASP A 7 -13.49 -8.62 2.02
N GLU A 8 -12.88 -7.75 1.21
CA GLU A 8 -11.59 -7.99 0.58
C GLU A 8 -10.39 -7.59 1.46
N LEU A 9 -10.59 -7.07 2.68
CA LEU A 9 -9.48 -6.65 3.53
C LEU A 9 -8.76 -7.86 4.14
N GLY A 10 -7.55 -8.13 3.64
CA GLY A 10 -6.67 -9.20 4.14
C GLY A 10 -5.93 -8.85 5.43
N GLY A 11 -5.80 -7.56 5.72
CA GLY A 11 -5.10 -7.05 6.89
C GLY A 11 -4.53 -5.67 6.68
N ILE A 12 -4.16 -5.02 7.78
CA ILE A 12 -3.49 -3.72 7.75
C ILE A 12 -2.27 -3.78 8.67
N HIS A 13 -1.10 -3.48 8.12
CA HIS A 13 0.16 -3.43 8.84
C HIS A 13 0.73 -2.02 8.82
N ARG A 14 1.53 -1.65 9.83
CA ARG A 14 2.36 -0.44 9.72
C ARG A 14 3.51 -0.71 8.75
N ILE A 15 3.91 0.31 8.00
CA ILE A 15 5.14 0.25 7.21
C ILE A 15 6.32 0.15 8.17
N SER A 16 7.24 -0.75 7.84
CA SER A 16 8.56 -0.87 8.45
C SER A 16 9.63 -0.71 7.37
N GLU A 17 10.88 -1.07 7.67
CA GLU A 17 11.94 -1.09 6.67
C GLU A 17 11.54 -1.92 5.44
N LEU A 18 11.65 -1.30 4.27
CA LEU A 18 11.35 -1.90 2.97
C LEU A 18 12.65 -2.28 2.29
N ASN A 19 12.83 -3.57 2.01
CA ASN A 19 13.99 -4.03 1.25
C ASN A 19 13.79 -3.75 -0.23
N HIS A 20 14.52 -2.77 -0.76
CA HIS A 20 14.50 -2.46 -2.18
C HIS A 20 15.24 -3.54 -2.98
N LEU A 21 14.57 -4.06 -4.01
CA LEU A 21 15.13 -5.09 -4.89
C LEU A 21 15.59 -4.45 -6.20
N ILE A 22 16.86 -4.67 -6.56
CA ILE A 22 17.46 -4.13 -7.79
C ILE A 22 16.71 -4.69 -9.01
N GLY A 23 16.44 -3.81 -9.99
CA GLY A 23 15.77 -4.19 -11.25
C GLY A 23 14.24 -4.23 -11.16
N LYS A 24 13.64 -3.93 -10.00
CA LYS A 24 12.19 -3.74 -9.88
C LYS A 24 11.74 -2.38 -10.46
N PRO A 25 10.50 -2.29 -10.96
CA PRO A 25 9.95 -1.06 -11.50
C PRO A 25 9.74 0.00 -10.40
N ALA A 26 9.69 1.27 -10.79
CA ALA A 26 9.62 2.40 -9.85
C ALA A 26 8.31 2.54 -9.05
N TRP A 27 7.33 1.65 -9.26
CA TRP A 27 6.12 1.53 -8.44
C TRP A 27 6.26 0.46 -7.35
N TYR A 28 7.33 -0.34 -7.39
CA TYR A 28 7.64 -1.31 -6.35
C TYR A 28 8.40 -0.60 -5.24
N LEU A 29 7.80 -0.51 -4.06
CA LEU A 29 8.39 0.19 -2.92
C LEU A 29 9.38 -0.71 -2.17
N GLY A 30 9.16 -2.02 -2.12
CA GLY A 30 10.10 -2.93 -1.47
C GLY A 30 9.42 -4.14 -0.86
N LEU A 31 10.23 -5.06 -0.37
CA LEU A 31 9.77 -6.23 0.37
C LEU A 31 9.74 -5.90 1.87
N GLN A 32 8.57 -5.98 2.49
CA GLN A 32 8.41 -5.88 3.94
C GLN A 32 8.29 -7.27 4.55
N THR A 33 9.11 -7.57 5.55
CA THR A 33 8.98 -8.82 6.32
C THR A 33 8.33 -8.53 7.66
N ASN A 34 7.22 -9.20 7.96
CA ASN A 34 6.53 -9.14 9.24
C ASN A 34 6.39 -10.55 9.82
N ARG A 35 7.17 -10.86 10.87
CA ARG A 35 7.26 -12.21 11.46
C ARG A 35 7.62 -13.25 10.38
N GLU A 36 6.73 -14.20 10.11
CA GLU A 36 6.91 -15.28 9.13
C GLU A 36 6.31 -14.94 7.74
N GLN A 37 5.75 -13.73 7.57
CA GLN A 37 5.13 -13.29 6.33
C GLN A 37 5.97 -12.22 5.64
N GLN A 38 5.95 -12.24 4.30
CA GLN A 38 6.62 -11.26 3.46
C GLN A 38 5.60 -10.60 2.54
N PHE A 39 5.68 -9.28 2.39
CA PHE A 39 4.76 -8.51 1.58
C PHE A 39 5.52 -7.72 0.53
N ASP A 40 5.18 -7.93 -0.73
CA ASP A 40 5.61 -7.08 -1.84
C ASP A 40 4.81 -5.77 -1.78
N VAL A 41 5.44 -4.69 -1.33
CA VAL A 41 4.78 -3.40 -1.11
C VAL A 41 4.86 -2.54 -2.36
N VAL A 42 3.72 -1.99 -2.78
CA VAL A 42 3.59 -1.18 -3.99
C VAL A 42 3.10 0.23 -3.72
N ASP A 43 3.44 1.10 -4.65
CA ASP A 43 3.14 2.52 -4.67
C ASP A 43 1.70 2.77 -5.16
N THR A 44 0.76 2.76 -4.23
CA THR A 44 -0.67 2.94 -4.52
C THR A 44 -0.92 4.28 -5.22
N ALA A 45 -0.35 5.39 -4.74
CA ALA A 45 -0.62 6.70 -5.31
C ALA A 45 -0.17 6.79 -6.77
N LYS A 46 0.92 6.11 -7.13
CA LYS A 46 1.43 6.03 -8.51
C LYS A 46 0.52 5.25 -9.46
N TRP A 47 -0.29 4.32 -8.95
CA TRP A 47 -1.27 3.59 -9.77
C TRP A 47 -2.62 4.30 -9.88
N VAL A 48 -3.18 4.77 -8.77
CA VAL A 48 -4.56 5.28 -8.72
C VAL A 48 -4.69 6.80 -8.74
N MET A 49 -3.61 7.55 -8.51
CA MET A 49 -3.65 9.02 -8.41
C MET A 49 -2.45 9.69 -9.09
N ALA A 50 -1.93 9.08 -10.16
CA ALA A 50 -0.72 9.54 -10.84
C ALA A 50 -0.79 11.02 -11.29
N ASP A 51 -1.98 11.49 -11.68
CA ASP A 51 -2.27 12.87 -12.08
C ASP A 51 -2.11 13.89 -10.96
N LYS A 52 -2.13 13.44 -9.69
CA LYS A 52 -2.03 14.29 -8.50
C LYS A 52 -0.62 14.39 -7.95
N LEU A 53 0.31 13.62 -8.50
CA LEU A 53 1.70 13.56 -8.05
C LEU A 53 2.53 14.65 -8.71
N ARG A 54 3.29 15.40 -7.90
CA ARG A 54 4.25 16.41 -8.40
C ARG A 54 5.67 15.84 -8.49
N ASP A 55 6.03 15.05 -7.49
CA ASP A 55 7.32 14.40 -7.31
C ASP A 55 7.13 13.18 -6.40
N ASP A 56 8.22 12.56 -5.94
CA ASP A 56 8.20 11.37 -5.08
C ASP A 56 8.16 11.68 -3.56
N SER A 57 8.05 12.94 -3.13
CA SER A 57 8.06 13.33 -1.71
C SER A 57 6.86 12.79 -0.91
N TYR A 58 5.76 12.44 -1.58
CA TYR A 58 4.60 11.84 -0.94
C TYR A 58 4.92 10.48 -0.30
N LYS A 59 5.94 9.77 -0.81
CA LYS A 59 6.32 8.43 -0.32
C LYS A 59 6.73 8.43 1.14
N ASP A 60 7.33 9.53 1.61
CA ASP A 60 7.73 9.71 3.02
C ASP A 60 6.52 9.73 3.97
N ASN A 61 5.32 9.99 3.44
CA ASN A 61 4.09 9.98 4.22
C ASN A 61 3.43 8.61 4.28
N TYR A 62 3.95 7.58 3.60
CA TYR A 62 3.37 6.24 3.70
C TYR A 62 3.58 5.67 5.12
N GLN A 63 2.50 5.18 5.71
CA GLN A 63 2.47 4.71 7.10
C GLN A 63 1.92 3.29 7.23
N TYR A 64 1.14 2.83 6.25
CA TYR A 64 0.40 1.58 6.31
C TYR A 64 0.57 0.77 5.04
N VAL A 65 0.55 -0.56 5.19
CA VAL A 65 0.42 -1.53 4.11
C VAL A 65 -0.96 -2.18 4.26
N VAL A 66 -1.80 -2.00 3.25
CA VAL A 66 -3.14 -2.58 3.18
C VAL A 66 -3.09 -3.82 2.29
N MET A 67 -3.45 -4.97 2.86
CA MET A 67 -3.49 -6.25 2.16
C MET A 67 -4.90 -6.52 1.64
N LEU A 68 -5.00 -7.09 0.45
CA LEU A 68 -6.28 -7.52 -0.13
C LEU A 68 -6.35 -9.05 -0.22
N GLY A 69 -7.38 -9.64 0.37
CA GLY A 69 -7.58 -11.08 0.46
C GLY A 69 -6.39 -11.81 1.08
N GLU A 70 -6.06 -12.99 0.54
CA GLU A 70 -4.90 -13.79 0.95
C GLU A 70 -3.61 -13.42 0.16
N SER A 71 -3.60 -12.27 -0.51
CA SER A 71 -2.47 -11.85 -1.34
C SER A 71 -1.23 -11.51 -0.50
N MET A 72 -0.06 -11.75 -1.09
CA MET A 72 1.23 -11.28 -0.56
C MET A 72 1.58 -9.87 -1.05
N TRP A 73 0.69 -9.22 -1.82
CA TRP A 73 0.87 -7.85 -2.29
C TRP A 73 0.22 -6.84 -1.35
N GLY A 74 0.98 -5.82 -0.96
CA GLY A 74 0.55 -4.79 -0.03
C GLY A 74 0.50 -3.40 -0.67
N LEU A 75 -0.62 -2.70 -0.50
CA LEU A 75 -0.84 -1.35 -0.99
C LEU A 75 -0.36 -0.33 0.06
N ALA A 76 0.62 0.50 -0.28
CA ALA A 76 1.06 1.55 0.63
C ALA A 76 0.01 2.67 0.76
N SER A 77 -0.27 3.11 1.98
CA SER A 77 -1.19 4.21 2.28
C SER A 77 -0.60 5.14 3.34
N ASN A 78 -0.89 6.44 3.21
CA ASN A 78 -0.47 7.46 4.18
C ASN A 78 -1.38 7.51 5.41
N GLN A 79 -2.66 7.20 5.24
CA GLN A 79 -3.67 7.26 6.29
C GLN A 79 -4.75 6.21 6.09
N LEU A 80 -5.26 5.67 7.19
CA LEU A 80 -6.47 4.87 7.21
C LEU A 80 -7.63 5.78 7.57
N MET A 81 -8.63 5.81 6.69
CA MET A 81 -9.93 6.40 7.02
C MET A 81 -10.84 5.30 7.59
N GLY A 82 -11.93 5.70 8.24
CA GLY A 82 -12.93 4.76 8.74
C GLY A 82 -13.65 4.01 7.61
N THR A 83 -14.58 3.15 8.00
CA THR A 83 -15.48 2.50 7.04
C THR A 83 -16.65 3.41 6.73
N GLU A 84 -17.06 3.44 5.47
CA GLU A 84 -18.28 4.12 5.02
C GLU A 84 -19.15 3.13 4.25
N THR A 85 -20.46 3.15 4.49
CA THR A 85 -21.41 2.37 3.69
C THR A 85 -21.71 3.13 2.41
N LEU A 86 -21.36 2.55 1.26
CA LEU A 86 -21.68 3.11 -0.05
C LEU A 86 -23.01 2.53 -0.53
N ASN A 87 -24.02 3.38 -0.64
CA ASN A 87 -25.27 3.04 -1.33
C ASN A 87 -25.06 3.27 -2.83
N ILE A 88 -24.55 2.25 -3.50
CA ILE A 88 -24.34 2.22 -4.96
C ILE A 88 -25.60 1.70 -5.67
#